data_AF-A0A4Q1CSV9-F1
#
_entry.id   AF-A0A4Q1CSV9-F1
#
_cell.length_a   1.000
_cell.length_b   1.000
_cell.length_c   1.000
_cell.angle_alpha   90.00
_cell.angle_beta   90.00
_cell.angle_gamma   90.00
#
_symmetry.space_group_name_H-M   'P 1'
#
loop_
_entity.id
_entity.type
_entity.pdbx_description
1 polymer ?
#
loop_
_entity_poly.entity_id
_entity_poly.type
_entity_poly.pdbx_seq_one_letter_code
_entity_poly.pdbx_strand_id
1 'polypeptide(L)'
;RGVQIRMHLQARVLVVIQAGAQLHLVEPLGFALEDKQLKRAGLDYHEYSRLQVHPDLDTALARIAPKRLFALSTRASVRYDSVAFEEGDAFLFGPESRGLPQDVLDALPDGRRLRLPMRPDNRSLNLSNTVAVVMYEAWRQHGFAGGA
;
A
#
# COMPACT_ATOMS: atom_id res chain seq x y z
N ARG A 1 -1.74 -2.45 25.08
CA ARG A 1 -1.53 -1.02 24.74
C ARG A 1 -1.09 -0.99 23.28
N GLY A 2 -2.01 -0.70 22.36
CA GLY A 2 -1.77 -0.84 20.93
C GLY A 2 -0.70 0.16 20.48
N VAL A 3 0.42 -0.37 19.97
CA VAL A 3 1.46 0.46 19.37
C VAL A 3 0.91 0.95 18.03
N GLN A 4 0.52 2.23 18.02
CA GLN A 4 0.08 2.92 16.84
C GLN A 4 1.30 3.07 15.91
N ILE A 5 1.34 2.30 14.83
CA ILE A 5 2.41 2.33 13.83
C ILE A 5 2.40 3.69 13.15
N ARG A 6 3.14 4.64 13.72
CA ARG A 6 3.40 5.98 13.16
C ARG A 6 4.55 5.91 12.18
N MET A 7 4.44 5.03 11.18
CA MET A 7 5.37 5.01 10.06
C MET A 7 4.99 6.21 9.17
N HIS A 8 5.64 7.36 9.40
CA HIS A 8 5.58 8.51 8.49
C HIS A 8 6.38 8.12 7.24
N LEU A 9 5.78 7.28 6.40
CA LEU A 9 6.43 6.75 5.21
C LEU A 9 6.43 7.86 4.16
N GLN A 10 7.57 8.54 4.06
CA GLN A 10 7.93 9.43 2.95
C GLN A 10 8.22 8.63 1.65
N ALA A 11 7.94 7.33 1.63
CA ALA A 11 8.21 6.40 0.53
C ALA A 11 6.95 6.05 -0.25
N ARG A 12 7.11 5.68 -1.52
CA ARG A 12 6.06 4.97 -2.27
C ARG A 12 6.02 3.53 -1.77
N VAL A 13 4.81 3.05 -1.51
CA VAL A 13 4.56 1.71 -0.98
C VAL A 13 3.74 0.94 -2.00
N LEU A 14 4.17 -0.28 -2.31
CA LEU A 14 3.43 -1.19 -3.15
C LEU A 14 3.13 -2.45 -2.32
N VAL A 15 1.85 -2.79 -2.19
CA VAL A 15 1.41 -3.97 -1.44
C VAL A 15 0.73 -4.92 -2.41
N VAL A 16 1.14 -6.19 -2.40
CA VAL A 16 0.60 -7.20 -3.31
C VAL A 16 -0.30 -8.15 -2.53
N ILE A 17 -1.51 -8.41 -3.04
CA ILE A 17 -2.40 -9.45 -2.54
C ILE A 17 -1.90 -10.79 -3.06
N GLN A 18 -1.17 -11.50 -2.21
CA GLN A 18 -1.05 -12.96 -2.25
C GLN A 18 -1.35 -13.49 -0.85
N ALA A 19 -1.61 -14.78 -0.70
CA ALA A 19 -1.90 -15.47 0.56
C ALA A 19 -0.79 -15.28 1.64
N GLY A 20 -0.68 -14.08 2.20
CA GLY A 20 0.43 -13.59 3.02
C GLY A 20 1.11 -12.33 2.46
N ALA A 21 0.31 -11.32 2.06
CA ALA A 21 0.67 -10.07 1.40
C ALA A 21 2.15 -9.61 1.51
N GLN A 22 2.77 -9.32 0.37
CA GLN A 22 4.17 -8.86 0.32
C GLN A 22 4.23 -7.34 0.28
N LEU A 23 5.11 -6.78 1.11
CA LEU A 23 5.38 -5.35 1.18
C LEU A 23 6.60 -5.02 0.31
N HIS A 24 6.41 -4.12 -0.64
CA HIS A 24 7.47 -3.59 -1.49
C HIS A 24 7.61 -2.09 -1.27
N LEU A 25 8.84 -1.61 -1.13
CA LEU A 25 9.18 -0.20 -1.01
C LEU A 25 9.92 0.26 -2.26
N VAL A 26 9.62 1.46 -2.73
CA VAL A 26 10.27 2.06 -3.89
C VAL A 26 11.03 3.31 -3.46
N GLU A 27 12.32 3.35 -3.82
CA GLU A 27 13.22 4.46 -3.54
C GLU A 27 12.83 5.76 -4.27
N PRO A 28 13.27 6.93 -3.78
CA PRO A 28 14.03 7.13 -2.55
C PRO A 28 13.17 7.00 -1.29
N LEU A 29 13.68 6.30 -0.28
CA LEU A 29 13.05 6.22 1.03
C LEU A 29 13.44 7.47 1.83
N GLY A 30 12.45 8.19 2.38
CA GLY A 30 12.72 9.33 3.25
C GLY A 30 13.16 8.96 4.67
N PHE A 31 13.61 7.72 4.88
CA PHE A 31 14.10 7.18 6.15
C PHE A 31 15.11 6.06 5.86
N ALA A 32 16.03 5.83 6.80
CA ALA A 32 16.92 4.69 6.74
C ALA A 32 16.20 3.43 7.25
N LEU A 33 16.31 2.32 6.51
CA LEU A 33 15.87 0.99 6.95
C LEU A 33 16.89 0.41 7.95
N GLU A 34 17.08 1.09 9.07
CA GLU A 34 17.92 0.59 10.16
C GLU A 34 17.10 -0.30 11.09
N ASP A 35 17.69 -1.42 11.53
CA ASP A 35 17.11 -2.39 12.46
C ASP A 35 16.40 -1.77 13.68
N LYS A 36 16.92 -0.65 14.19
CA LYS A 36 16.33 0.05 15.34
C LYS A 36 14.99 0.70 15.03
N GLN A 37 14.79 1.24 13.82
CA GLN A 37 13.51 1.84 13.43
C GLN A 37 12.48 0.76 13.11
N LEU A 38 12.92 -0.35 12.52
CA LEU A 38 12.09 -1.51 12.19
C LEU A 38 11.59 -2.23 13.46
N LYS A 39 12.47 -2.45 14.44
CA LYS A 39 12.07 -2.98 15.76
C LYS A 39 11.07 -2.07 16.49
N ARG A 40 11.20 -0.74 16.35
CA ARG A 40 10.23 0.21 16.91
C ARG A 40 8.90 0.22 16.16
N ALA A 41 8.90 -0.15 14.88
CA ALA A 41 7.68 -0.36 14.10
C ALA A 41 6.96 -1.68 14.45
N GLY A 42 7.56 -2.51 15.31
CA GLY A 42 6.99 -3.79 15.74
C GLY A 42 7.18 -4.91 14.73
N LEU A 43 8.01 -4.70 13.70
CA LEU A 43 8.34 -5.73 12.71
C LEU A 43 9.33 -6.71 13.33
N ASP A 44 8.96 -7.98 13.36
CA ASP A 44 9.92 -9.05 13.68
C ASP A 44 10.81 -9.38 12.46
N TYR A 45 11.85 -10.18 12.69
CA TYR A 45 12.83 -10.53 11.65
C TYR A 45 12.20 -11.29 10.47
N HIS A 46 11.17 -12.10 10.71
CA HIS A 46 10.48 -12.86 9.67
C HIS A 46 9.61 -11.95 8.80
N GLU A 47 8.93 -10.97 9.40
CA GLU A 47 8.19 -9.93 8.67
C GLU A 47 9.13 -9.06 7.83
N TYR A 48 10.32 -8.73 8.35
CA TYR A 48 11.34 -8.00 7.60
C TYR A 48 11.89 -8.79 6.41
N SER A 49 12.11 -10.11 6.54
CA SER A 49 12.64 -10.93 5.44
C SER A 49 11.77 -10.95 4.17
N ARG A 50 10.49 -10.57 4.29
CA ARG A 50 9.55 -10.48 3.17
C ARG A 50 9.49 -9.09 2.53
N LEU A 51 10.12 -8.09 3.18
CA LEU A 51 10.24 -6.74 2.65
C LEU A 51 11.20 -6.73 1.46
N GLN A 52 10.77 -6.16 0.35
CA GLN A 52 11.63 -5.92 -0.80
C GLN A 52 11.73 -4.43 -1.09
N VAL A 53 12.95 -3.96 -1.31
CA VAL A 53 13.23 -2.58 -1.70
C VAL A 53 13.64 -2.57 -3.16
N HIS A 54 13.08 -1.63 -3.93
CA HIS A 54 13.37 -1.46 -5.35
C HIS A 54 13.89 -0.03 -5.62
N PRO A 55 14.82 0.14 -6.56
CA PRO A 55 15.41 1.45 -6.88
C PRO A 55 14.40 2.42 -7.50
N ASP A 56 13.41 1.92 -8.23
CA ASP A 56 12.39 2.71 -8.90
C ASP A 56 11.10 1.89 -9.12
N LEU A 57 10.05 2.58 -9.55
CA LEU A 57 8.72 1.97 -9.72
C LEU A 57 8.69 0.99 -10.88
N ASP A 58 9.40 1.26 -11.97
CA ASP A 58 9.38 0.41 -13.16
C ASP A 58 10.07 -0.93 -12.87
N THR A 59 11.20 -0.89 -12.15
CA THR A 59 11.91 -2.07 -11.63
C THR A 59 11.00 -2.88 -10.71
N ALA A 60 10.27 -2.21 -9.81
CA ALA A 60 9.33 -2.89 -8.91
C ALA A 60 8.21 -3.59 -9.69
N LEU A 61 7.59 -2.90 -10.65
CA LEU A 61 6.48 -3.44 -11.45
C LEU A 61 6.92 -4.57 -12.37
N ALA A 62 8.12 -4.47 -12.96
CA ALA A 62 8.69 -5.55 -13.77
C ALA A 62 8.94 -6.81 -12.94
N ARG A 63 9.41 -6.65 -11.69
CA ARG A 63 9.69 -7.79 -10.80
C ARG A 63 8.42 -8.41 -10.21
N ILE A 64 7.45 -7.59 -9.84
CA ILE A 64 6.20 -8.06 -9.22
C ILE A 64 5.25 -8.62 -10.29
N ALA A 65 5.26 -8.04 -11.48
CA ALA A 65 4.38 -8.38 -12.59
C ALA A 65 2.91 -8.57 -12.16
N PRO A 66 2.29 -7.57 -11.50
CA PRO A 66 0.96 -7.73 -10.94
C PRO A 66 -0.08 -7.90 -12.06
N LYS A 67 -1.11 -8.73 -11.83
CA LYS A 67 -2.21 -8.90 -12.80
C LYS A 67 -2.96 -7.60 -13.03
N ARG A 68 -3.25 -6.89 -11.92
CA ARG A 68 -3.84 -5.55 -11.93
C ARG A 68 -3.12 -4.70 -10.90
N LEU A 69 -2.91 -3.44 -11.27
CA LEU A 69 -2.33 -2.42 -10.41
C LEU A 69 -3.40 -1.38 -10.11
N PHE A 70 -3.65 -1.13 -8.84
CA PHE A 70 -4.57 -0.11 -8.35
C PHE A 70 -3.77 0.98 -7.63
N ALA A 71 -4.05 2.24 -7.91
CA ALA A 71 -3.46 3.37 -7.19
C ALA A 71 -4.43 3.96 -6.18
N LEU A 72 -3.97 4.18 -4.95
CA LEU A 72 -4.73 4.85 -3.91
C LEU A 72 -4.40 6.33 -3.88
N SER A 73 -5.42 7.18 -4.07
CA SER A 73 -5.28 8.63 -4.07
C SER A 73 -6.57 9.33 -3.66
N THR A 74 -6.47 10.41 -2.90
CA THR A 74 -7.63 11.27 -2.59
C THR A 74 -8.18 11.99 -3.82
N ARG A 75 -7.38 12.10 -4.90
CA ARG A 75 -7.78 12.65 -6.21
C ARG A 75 -8.58 11.67 -7.07
N ALA A 76 -8.71 10.40 -6.65
CA ALA A 76 -9.47 9.42 -7.39
C ALA A 76 -10.99 9.56 -7.19
N SER A 77 -11.77 9.03 -8.13
CA SER A 77 -13.23 9.06 -8.09
C SER A 77 -13.87 7.74 -7.65
N VAL A 78 -13.20 6.61 -7.91
CA VAL A 78 -13.73 5.26 -7.64
C VAL A 78 -13.50 4.90 -6.18
N ARG A 79 -14.52 4.37 -5.49
CA ARG A 79 -14.36 3.93 -4.10
C ARG A 79 -13.65 2.59 -4.04
N TYR A 80 -12.72 2.46 -3.09
CA TYR A 80 -11.96 1.22 -2.92
C TYR A 80 -12.85 -0.03 -2.69
N ASP A 81 -13.97 0.13 -1.99
CA ASP A 81 -14.91 -0.94 -1.65
C ASP A 81 -15.94 -1.27 -2.74
N SER A 82 -15.84 -0.62 -3.91
CA SER A 82 -16.69 -0.90 -5.07
C SER A 82 -16.05 -1.86 -6.07
N VAL A 83 -14.77 -2.20 -5.88
CA VAL A 83 -14.01 -3.09 -6.76
C VAL A 83 -14.02 -4.51 -6.20
N ALA A 84 -14.23 -5.49 -7.08
CA ALA A 84 -14.00 -6.89 -6.77
C ALA A 84 -12.51 -7.21 -6.92
N PHE A 85 -11.80 -7.28 -5.80
CA PHE A 85 -10.38 -7.62 -5.75
C PHE A 85 -10.16 -9.11 -6.05
N GLU A 86 -9.02 -9.39 -6.66
CA GLU A 86 -8.63 -10.71 -7.12
C GLU A 86 -7.22 -11.04 -6.62
N GLU A 87 -6.92 -12.34 -6.53
CA GLU A 87 -5.58 -12.79 -6.17
C GLU A 87 -4.56 -12.40 -7.25
N GLY A 88 -3.46 -11.78 -6.81
CA GLY A 88 -2.42 -11.22 -7.67
C GLY A 88 -2.61 -9.73 -8.01
N ASP A 89 -3.63 -9.08 -7.44
CA ASP A 89 -3.76 -7.63 -7.48
C ASP A 89 -2.67 -6.95 -6.63
N ALA A 90 -2.24 -5.78 -7.08
CA ALA A 90 -1.31 -4.92 -6.34
C ALA A 90 -1.89 -3.52 -6.11
N PHE A 91 -1.56 -2.95 -4.96
CA PHE A 91 -1.99 -1.63 -4.51
C PHE A 91 -0.79 -0.70 -4.35
N LEU A 92 -0.77 0.35 -5.14
CA LEU A 92 0.23 1.41 -5.11
C LEU A 92 -0.25 2.57 -4.25
N PHE A 93 0.57 2.95 -3.28
CA PHE A 93 0.36 4.07 -2.39
C PHE A 93 1.52 5.06 -2.53
N GLY A 94 1.18 6.34 -2.53
CA GLY A 94 2.18 7.41 -2.55
C GLY A 94 2.69 7.74 -1.14
N PRO A 95 3.77 8.55 -1.06
CA PRO A 95 4.25 9.10 0.20
C PRO A 95 3.15 9.90 0.91
N GLU A 96 3.12 9.83 2.23
CA GLU A 96 2.07 10.45 3.05
C GLU A 96 1.97 11.98 2.86
N SER A 97 3.09 12.64 2.56
CA SER A 97 3.18 14.09 2.40
C SER A 97 2.64 14.62 1.08
N ARG A 98 2.75 13.85 -0.01
CA ARG A 98 2.48 14.33 -1.38
C ARG A 98 1.58 13.42 -2.22
N GLY A 99 1.34 12.19 -1.77
CA GLY A 99 0.66 11.16 -2.56
C GLY A 99 1.43 10.77 -3.82
N LEU A 100 0.75 10.07 -4.74
CA LEU A 100 1.35 9.65 -6.01
C LEU A 100 1.45 10.83 -6.99
N PRO A 101 2.52 10.95 -7.77
CA PRO A 101 2.56 11.90 -8.88
C PRO A 101 1.39 11.73 -9.86
N GLN A 102 1.01 12.82 -10.55
CA GLN A 102 -0.16 12.82 -11.43
C GLN A 102 0.05 11.94 -12.67
N ASP A 103 1.24 11.96 -13.25
CA ASP A 103 1.69 11.07 -14.33
C ASP A 103 1.54 9.58 -13.98
N VAL A 104 1.88 9.19 -12.74
CA VAL A 104 1.69 7.81 -12.26
C VAL A 104 0.20 7.44 -12.17
N LEU A 105 -0.66 8.39 -11.79
CA LEU A 105 -2.11 8.16 -11.78
C LEU A 105 -2.65 8.05 -13.21
N ASP A 106 -2.23 8.94 -14.10
CA ASP A 106 -2.73 9.00 -15.47
C ASP A 106 -2.24 7.83 -16.34
N ALA A 107 -1.14 7.18 -15.96
CA ALA A 107 -0.69 5.93 -16.56
C ALA A 107 -1.62 4.74 -16.28
N LEU A 108 -2.51 4.84 -15.28
CA LEU A 108 -3.45 3.77 -14.94
C LEU A 108 -4.80 3.94 -15.65
N PRO A 109 -5.39 2.84 -16.16
CA PRO A 109 -6.75 2.86 -16.69
C PRO A 109 -7.79 3.44 -15.73
N ASP A 110 -8.85 4.01 -16.30
CA ASP A 110 -10.06 4.36 -15.56
C ASP A 110 -10.58 3.13 -14.79
N GLY A 111 -11.09 3.36 -13.57
CA GLY A 111 -11.48 2.27 -12.67
C GLY A 111 -10.36 1.75 -11.76
N ARG A 112 -9.07 1.98 -12.09
CA ARG A 112 -7.92 1.50 -11.27
C ARG A 112 -7.36 2.55 -10.31
N ARG A 113 -7.95 3.74 -10.28
CA ARG A 113 -7.62 4.82 -9.35
C ARG A 113 -8.67 4.83 -8.26
N LEU A 114 -8.29 4.46 -7.05
CA LEU A 114 -9.19 4.21 -5.93
C LEU A 114 -9.02 5.27 -4.84
N ARG A 115 -10.11 5.59 -4.14
CA ARG A 115 -10.12 6.41 -2.93
C ARG A 115 -10.80 5.72 -1.77
N LEU A 116 -10.35 6.01 -0.55
CA LEU A 116 -11.10 5.73 0.66
C LEU A 116 -12.12 6.86 0.90
N PRO A 117 -13.38 6.54 1.23
CA PRO A 117 -14.34 7.54 1.65
C PRO A 117 -13.86 8.28 2.91
N MET A 118 -13.97 9.60 2.90
CA MET A 118 -13.67 10.45 4.05
C MET A 118 -14.78 11.50 4.19
N ARG A 119 -15.04 11.95 5.42
CA ARG A 119 -15.93 13.09 5.63
C ARG A 119 -15.32 14.35 4.99
N PRO A 120 -16.12 15.30 4.50
CA PRO A 120 -15.63 16.60 4.06
C PRO A 120 -14.76 17.25 5.15
N ASP A 121 -13.75 18.02 4.73
CA ASP A 121 -12.84 18.79 5.58
C ASP A 121 -11.92 17.99 6.54
N ASN A 122 -11.99 16.65 6.50
CA ASN A 122 -11.05 15.81 7.22
C ASN A 122 -9.70 15.70 6.50
N ARG A 123 -8.63 15.62 7.30
CA ARG A 123 -7.30 15.24 6.79
C ARG A 123 -7.32 13.78 6.33
N SER A 124 -6.47 13.47 5.35
CA SER A 124 -6.21 12.11 4.93
C SER A 124 -5.83 11.20 6.10
N LEU A 125 -6.24 9.93 6.03
CA LEU A 125 -5.76 8.90 6.94
C LEU A 125 -4.24 8.74 6.82
N ASN A 126 -3.59 8.31 7.91
CA ASN A 126 -2.20 7.91 7.85
C ASN A 126 -2.02 6.75 6.86
N LEU A 127 -0.86 6.68 6.22
CA LEU A 127 -0.56 5.67 5.19
C LEU A 127 -0.70 4.24 5.73
N SER A 128 -0.25 3.94 6.96
CA SER A 128 -0.36 2.60 7.55
C SER A 128 -1.82 2.17 7.73
N ASN A 129 -2.67 3.08 8.21
CA ASN A 129 -4.11 2.84 8.34
C ASN A 129 -4.77 2.65 6.97
N THR A 130 -4.37 3.44 5.98
CA THR A 130 -4.90 3.35 4.61
C THR A 130 -4.57 1.99 4.00
N VAL A 131 -3.32 1.54 4.13
CA VAL A 131 -2.88 0.20 3.71
C VAL A 131 -3.68 -0.87 4.43
N ALA A 132 -3.78 -0.81 5.76
CA ALA A 132 -4.50 -1.80 6.55
C ALA A 132 -5.97 -1.94 6.12
N VAL A 133 -6.68 -0.83 5.92
CA VAL A 133 -8.08 -0.83 5.48
C VAL A 133 -8.23 -1.50 4.11
N VAL A 134 -7.39 -1.15 3.14
CA VAL A 134 -7.45 -1.74 1.78
C VAL A 134 -7.15 -3.23 1.82
N MET A 135 -6.13 -3.64 2.58
CA MET A 135 -5.75 -5.04 2.69
C MET A 135 -6.81 -5.89 3.38
N TYR A 136 -7.44 -5.38 4.45
CA TYR A 136 -8.52 -6.09 5.11
C TYR A 136 -9.77 -6.18 4.25
N GLU A 137 -10.09 -5.16 3.45
CA GLU A 137 -11.22 -5.25 2.51
C GLU A 137 -10.97 -6.29 1.42
N ALA A 138 -9.78 -6.30 0.80
CA ALA A 138 -9.41 -7.35 -0.13
C ALA A 138 -9.50 -8.74 0.51
N TRP A 139 -8.95 -8.90 1.72
CA TRP A 139 -8.99 -10.17 2.44
C TRP A 139 -10.42 -10.59 2.78
N ARG A 140 -11.29 -9.64 3.16
CA ARG A 140 -12.72 -9.87 3.41
C ARG A 140 -13.43 -10.42 2.16
N GLN A 141 -13.15 -9.86 0.97
CA GLN A 141 -13.73 -10.33 -0.29
C GLN A 141 -13.31 -11.76 -0.62
N HIS A 142 -12.11 -12.18 -0.17
CA HIS A 142 -11.62 -13.56 -0.23
C HIS A 142 -12.00 -14.40 0.99
N GLY A 143 -13.04 -14.01 1.74
CA GLY A 143 -13.57 -14.79 2.87
C GLY A 143 -12.60 -14.93 4.05
N PHE A 144 -11.65 -14.00 4.19
CA PHE A 144 -10.56 -14.07 5.17
C PHE A 144 -9.80 -15.40 5.13
N ALA A 145 -9.60 -15.97 3.94
CA ALA A 145 -8.90 -17.24 3.78
C ALA A 145 -7.56 -17.27 4.55
N GLY A 146 -7.34 -18.32 5.33
CA GLY A 146 -6.18 -18.47 6.22
C GLY A 146 -6.26 -17.71 7.55
N GLY A 147 -7.33 -16.94 7.79
CA GLY A 147 -7.68 -16.34 9.07
C GLY A 147 -8.49 -17.28 9.96
N ALA A 148 -8.67 -16.90 11.23
CA ALA A 148 -9.42 -17.63 12.25
C ALA A 148 -10.43 -16.71 12.95
#